data_AF-A0A3N5I8R2-F1
#
_entry.id   AF-A0A3N5I8R2-F1
#
_cell.length_a   1.000
_cell.length_b   1.000
_cell.length_c   1.000
_cell.angle_alpha   90.00
_cell.angle_beta   90.00
_cell.angle_gamma   90.00
#
_symmetry.space_group_name_H-M   'P 1'
#
loop_
_entity.id
_entity.type
_entity.pdbx_description
1 polymer ?
#
loop_
_entity_poly.entity_id
_entity_poly.type
_entity_poly.pdbx_seq_one_letter_code
_entity_poly.pdbx_strand_id
1 'polypeptide(L)'
;MAGYLLVPNEKVPDSYNAGFSMYVAAWPLLDQYPGSRFQTGLFGTWMFAQKDVEPPIKLYSDIEGGLGWWRDTRFATETPKFIMGGVAPNFSEWANGPGAGKGRDWDRPQGKYGVAQLSPWLLWPPDGVNLKQGTAGELFGYGYLPLPLTDAKTITDGKDVPTGDQSWTLFLNTRNFKGPVAFFTPYFWSRGSVEEPRFSGLLLDSRPSSPNRALQMETQHVPSVQATDAKGETYARIAPTYFPCSPDGESLVVHQITSYNKTALWDSVKTWFSGGDEASGTLHADGAALHRFTGKGGATWRIYPDGAAKEARVPLAWSAFATPMAAGPHTFGYQWDPKFVKQTDSKHGRLVKLPEWFHLVKTDGKPQWVPVSADEVPAETGLANASFDRPQGNVAEAYVTPDDAASSWKTPGPVAGPFEAVLGDGSVVTYSWYRFADQPALLHADMTDAEREAVQARVEMLHRSWTKDREYLAPPAMGELAELDPALIVTPPQGLEVGYVPIVTRQAAKN
;
A
#
# COMPACT_ATOMS: atom_id res chain seq x y z
N MET A 1 -16.40 7.33 -11.77
CA MET A 1 -16.70 7.45 -10.32
C MET A 1 -15.41 7.63 -9.52
N ALA A 2 -15.40 8.46 -8.47
CA ALA A 2 -14.24 8.71 -7.61
C ALA A 2 -14.65 9.30 -6.25
N GLY A 3 -13.79 9.17 -5.23
CA GLY A 3 -13.95 9.74 -3.88
C GLY A 3 -13.36 8.81 -2.82
N TYR A 4 -13.83 8.94 -1.59
CA TYR A 4 -13.37 8.17 -0.43
C TYR A 4 -14.50 7.43 0.27
N LEU A 5 -14.21 6.24 0.80
CA LEU A 5 -14.99 5.63 1.88
C LEU A 5 -14.26 5.89 3.21
N LEU A 6 -14.97 6.41 4.20
CA LEU A 6 -14.43 6.96 5.44
C LEU A 6 -14.75 6.03 6.61
N VAL A 7 -13.75 5.69 7.41
CA VAL A 7 -13.89 4.78 8.55
C VAL A 7 -13.40 5.42 9.85
N PRO A 8 -14.30 6.12 10.58
CA PRO A 8 -13.97 6.72 11.86
C PRO A 8 -13.72 5.64 12.95
N ASN A 9 -12.60 5.81 13.66
CA ASN A 9 -12.22 5.01 14.82
C ASN A 9 -11.89 5.93 16.01
N GLU A 10 -11.94 5.36 17.21
CA GLU A 10 -11.57 6.04 18.44
C GLU A 10 -10.08 6.33 18.47
N LYS A 11 -9.73 7.47 19.10
CA LYS A 11 -8.33 7.88 19.25
C LYS A 11 -7.65 7.08 20.36
N VAL A 12 -6.35 6.87 20.19
CA VAL A 12 -5.44 6.36 21.21
C VAL A 12 -4.50 7.50 21.68
N PRO A 13 -3.81 7.36 22.83
CA PRO A 13 -2.88 8.38 23.31
C PRO A 13 -1.77 8.70 22.30
N ASP A 14 -1.33 9.97 22.27
CA ASP A 14 -0.29 10.43 21.33
C ASP A 14 1.09 9.82 21.56
N SER A 15 1.29 9.10 22.68
CA SER A 15 2.51 8.33 22.97
C SER A 15 2.65 7.06 22.14
N TYR A 16 1.59 6.56 21.49
CA TYR A 16 1.65 5.42 20.57
C TYR A 16 2.09 5.86 19.17
N ASN A 17 3.26 6.50 19.10
CA ASN A 17 3.77 7.23 17.94
C ASN A 17 4.92 6.52 17.19
N ALA A 18 5.12 5.23 17.41
CA ALA A 18 6.12 4.39 16.76
C ALA A 18 5.52 3.43 15.73
N GLY A 19 4.57 3.92 14.93
CA GLY A 19 4.02 3.19 13.79
C GLY A 19 2.69 2.52 14.05
N PHE A 20 2.33 1.60 13.15
CA PHE A 20 1.03 0.95 13.15
C PHE A 20 1.03 -0.41 12.47
N SER A 21 -0.05 -1.15 12.68
CA SER A 21 -0.45 -2.27 11.82
C SER A 21 -1.96 -2.33 11.67
N MET A 22 -2.42 -3.06 10.65
CA MET A 22 -3.83 -3.39 10.43
C MET A 22 -3.96 -4.62 9.55
N TYR A 23 -5.15 -5.23 9.58
CA TYR A 23 -5.57 -6.26 8.65
C TYR A 23 -6.64 -5.70 7.74
N VAL A 24 -6.43 -5.81 6.43
CA VAL A 24 -7.35 -5.31 5.41
C VAL A 24 -7.78 -6.47 4.53
N ALA A 25 -9.08 -6.62 4.28
CA ALA A 25 -9.54 -7.61 3.31
C ALA A 25 -8.97 -7.29 1.93
N ALA A 26 -8.46 -8.29 1.22
CA ALA A 26 -8.03 -8.18 -0.16
C ALA A 26 -9.09 -8.80 -1.07
N TRP A 27 -9.56 -8.09 -2.09
CA TRP A 27 -10.55 -8.63 -3.02
C TRP A 27 -10.47 -7.91 -4.38
N PRO A 28 -11.00 -8.52 -5.46
CA PRO A 28 -11.16 -7.82 -6.73
C PRO A 28 -12.28 -6.79 -6.63
N LEU A 29 -11.96 -5.50 -6.73
CA LEU A 29 -12.99 -4.45 -6.70
C LEU A 29 -13.89 -4.50 -7.93
N LEU A 30 -13.34 -4.88 -9.08
CA LEU A 30 -14.04 -4.96 -10.37
C LEU A 30 -14.00 -6.39 -10.93
N ASP A 31 -15.02 -6.77 -11.68
CA ASP A 31 -15.12 -8.10 -12.31
C ASP A 31 -13.99 -8.38 -13.32
N GLN A 32 -13.59 -7.33 -14.04
CA GLN A 32 -12.48 -7.34 -14.98
C GLN A 32 -11.65 -6.06 -14.78
N TYR A 33 -10.34 -6.17 -14.97
CA TYR A 33 -9.46 -5.01 -14.95
C TYR A 33 -9.70 -4.13 -16.19
N PRO A 34 -10.16 -2.87 -16.05
CA PRO A 34 -10.63 -2.05 -17.16
C PRO A 34 -9.50 -1.21 -17.80
N GLY A 35 -8.23 -1.53 -17.49
CA GLY A 35 -7.07 -0.80 -18.02
C GLY A 35 -6.50 0.27 -17.09
N SER A 36 -5.40 0.88 -17.52
CA SER A 36 -4.51 1.73 -16.70
C SER A 36 -5.11 3.04 -16.20
N ARG A 37 -6.32 3.42 -16.61
CA ARG A 37 -7.00 4.58 -16.02
C ARG A 37 -7.61 4.28 -14.66
N PHE A 38 -7.91 3.00 -14.39
CA PHE A 38 -8.43 2.55 -13.10
C PHE A 38 -7.39 2.77 -12.00
N GLN A 39 -7.82 3.43 -10.94
CA GLN A 39 -6.97 3.64 -9.77
C GLN A 39 -7.84 3.72 -8.52
N THR A 40 -7.51 2.86 -7.57
CA THR A 40 -8.11 2.82 -6.25
C THR A 40 -7.16 2.07 -5.32
N GLY A 41 -7.05 2.55 -4.08
CA GLY A 41 -6.66 1.69 -2.98
C GLY A 41 -7.83 0.82 -2.56
N LEU A 42 -7.54 -0.23 -1.79
CA LEU A 42 -8.46 -0.77 -0.81
C LEU A 42 -8.34 0.08 0.48
N PHE A 43 -8.90 -0.38 1.60
CA PHE A 43 -8.78 0.37 2.84
C PHE A 43 -7.31 0.51 3.26
N GLY A 44 -6.91 1.73 3.59
CA GLY A 44 -5.55 2.09 3.93
C GLY A 44 -5.50 3.34 4.81
N THR A 45 -4.30 3.80 5.10
CA THR A 45 -4.05 4.93 5.99
C THR A 45 -2.86 5.75 5.52
N TRP A 46 -2.79 6.99 5.99
CA TRP A 46 -1.67 7.89 5.75
C TRP A 46 -0.93 8.12 7.07
N MET A 47 0.32 7.68 7.14
CA MET A 47 1.17 7.86 8.31
C MET A 47 2.03 9.11 8.14
N PHE A 48 1.63 10.18 8.83
CA PHE A 48 2.37 11.45 8.89
C PHE A 48 3.29 11.49 10.10
N ALA A 49 4.36 12.28 10.01
CA ALA A 49 5.11 12.74 11.17
C ALA A 49 4.22 13.57 12.12
N GLN A 50 4.41 13.43 13.42
CA GLN A 50 3.78 14.28 14.42
C GLN A 50 4.26 15.72 14.26
N LYS A 51 3.29 16.64 14.28
CA LYS A 51 3.52 18.09 14.25
C LYS A 51 3.06 18.67 15.59
N ASP A 52 3.97 19.23 16.38
CA ASP A 52 3.62 19.93 17.62
C ASP A 52 2.82 21.21 17.32
N VAL A 53 3.18 21.87 16.23
CA VAL A 53 2.52 23.05 15.64
C VAL A 53 2.55 22.87 14.12
N GLU A 54 1.51 23.34 13.42
CA GLU A 54 1.55 23.34 11.95
C GLU A 54 2.73 24.22 11.49
N PRO A 55 3.66 23.68 10.70
CA PRO A 55 4.81 24.45 10.27
C PRO A 55 4.34 25.60 9.36
N PRO A 56 5.00 26.78 9.39
CA PRO A 56 4.63 27.95 8.58
C PRO A 56 5.01 27.78 7.09
N ILE A 57 5.18 26.54 6.65
CA ILE A 57 5.65 26.13 5.33
C ILE A 57 4.75 25.01 4.82
N LYS A 58 4.56 24.93 3.51
CA LYS A 58 3.86 23.80 2.91
C LYS A 58 4.71 22.55 3.09
N LEU A 59 4.21 21.61 3.88
CA LEU A 59 4.88 20.34 4.13
C LEU A 59 3.85 19.20 4.15
N TYR A 60 3.80 18.48 3.03
CA TYR A 60 3.12 17.20 2.89
C TYR A 60 4.16 16.09 2.70
N SER A 61 4.19 15.10 3.59
CA SER A 61 5.05 13.92 3.48
C SER A 61 4.52 12.83 4.42
N ASP A 62 4.41 11.61 3.92
CA ASP A 62 3.80 10.48 4.61
C ASP A 62 4.24 9.12 4.03
N ILE A 63 3.74 8.06 4.66
CA ILE A 63 3.63 6.73 4.09
C ILE A 63 2.14 6.46 3.84
N GLU A 64 1.76 6.26 2.59
CA GLU A 64 0.36 6.14 2.13
C GLU A 64 0.05 4.86 1.33
N GLY A 65 1.03 3.96 1.19
CA GLY A 65 0.85 2.71 0.45
C GLY A 65 -0.14 1.73 1.10
N GLY A 66 -0.38 0.63 0.41
CA GLY A 66 -1.38 -0.37 0.79
C GLY A 66 -1.75 -1.26 -0.39
N LEU A 67 -2.86 -1.96 -0.26
CA LEU A 67 -3.44 -2.77 -1.34
C LEU A 67 -4.16 -1.87 -2.35
N GLY A 68 -4.03 -2.15 -3.65
CA GLY A 68 -4.77 -1.43 -4.68
C GLY A 68 -4.29 -1.65 -6.10
N TRP A 69 -4.64 -0.68 -6.95
CA TRP A 69 -4.25 -0.56 -8.35
C TRP A 69 -3.89 0.90 -8.64
N TRP A 70 -2.76 1.10 -9.32
CA TRP A 70 -2.27 2.43 -9.66
C TRP A 70 -2.22 2.59 -11.17
N ARG A 71 -2.34 3.84 -11.66
CA ARG A 71 -2.25 4.13 -13.10
C ARG A 71 -0.92 3.71 -13.73
N ASP A 72 0.09 3.60 -12.88
CA ASP A 72 1.45 3.31 -13.21
C ASP A 72 1.74 1.79 -13.22
N THR A 73 0.80 0.97 -12.74
CA THR A 73 0.87 -0.50 -12.76
C THR A 73 0.74 -1.03 -14.20
N ARG A 74 1.70 -1.84 -14.64
CA ARG A 74 1.81 -2.41 -15.98
C ARG A 74 1.28 -3.83 -16.08
N PHE A 75 1.40 -4.63 -15.02
CA PHE A 75 0.97 -6.03 -14.98
C PHE A 75 -0.23 -6.21 -14.06
N ALA A 76 -1.23 -5.35 -14.22
CA ALA A 76 -2.43 -5.36 -13.40
C ALA A 76 -3.38 -6.51 -13.75
N THR A 77 -3.95 -7.09 -12.70
CA THR A 77 -4.98 -8.14 -12.72
C THR A 77 -6.20 -7.66 -11.93
N GLU A 78 -7.24 -8.49 -11.88
CA GLU A 78 -8.39 -8.27 -11.00
C GLU A 78 -8.00 -8.37 -9.52
N THR A 79 -6.95 -9.11 -9.16
CA THR A 79 -6.39 -9.15 -7.79
C THR A 79 -5.54 -7.89 -7.51
N PRO A 80 -5.67 -7.25 -6.33
CA PRO A 80 -4.87 -6.07 -5.97
C PRO A 80 -3.40 -6.42 -5.76
N LYS A 81 -2.54 -5.42 -5.88
CA LYS A 81 -1.12 -5.48 -5.50
C LYS A 81 -0.88 -4.65 -4.24
N PHE A 82 0.23 -4.86 -3.57
CA PHE A 82 0.69 -4.03 -2.45
C PHE A 82 1.88 -3.15 -2.86
N ILE A 83 1.89 -1.87 -2.44
CA ILE A 83 3.06 -0.98 -2.55
C ILE A 83 3.35 -0.28 -1.22
N MET A 84 4.58 0.23 -1.05
CA MET A 84 4.97 0.93 0.18
C MET A 84 4.48 2.39 0.26
N GLY A 85 4.50 3.12 -0.86
CA GLY A 85 3.94 4.47 -0.97
C GLY A 85 4.55 5.53 -0.04
N GLY A 86 5.88 5.64 0.01
CA GLY A 86 6.53 6.76 0.71
C GLY A 86 6.53 8.02 -0.15
N VAL A 87 6.04 9.13 0.41
CA VAL A 87 5.95 10.42 -0.29
C VAL A 87 6.94 11.41 0.31
N ALA A 88 7.96 11.76 -0.47
CA ALA A 88 8.91 12.80 -0.11
C ALA A 88 8.23 14.18 -0.07
N PRO A 89 8.80 15.18 0.61
CA PRO A 89 8.17 16.49 0.81
C PRO A 89 7.56 17.09 -0.45
N ASN A 90 6.25 17.37 -0.38
CA ASN A 90 5.45 18.00 -1.42
C ASN A 90 5.42 17.24 -2.76
N PHE A 91 5.46 15.90 -2.72
CA PHE A 91 5.41 15.02 -3.90
C PHE A 91 6.61 15.21 -4.84
N SER A 92 7.77 15.66 -4.32
CA SER A 92 9.01 15.75 -5.09
C SER A 92 9.39 14.39 -5.69
N GLU A 93 9.26 13.33 -4.88
CA GLU A 93 9.64 11.95 -5.19
C GLU A 93 8.68 10.95 -4.52
N TRP A 94 8.60 9.72 -5.05
CA TRP A 94 7.84 8.62 -4.45
C TRP A 94 8.72 7.39 -4.35
N ALA A 95 8.62 6.67 -3.23
CA ALA A 95 9.28 5.38 -3.05
C ALA A 95 8.22 4.30 -2.82
N ASN A 96 8.00 3.47 -3.83
CA ASN A 96 6.94 2.44 -3.83
C ASN A 96 7.45 1.05 -3.44
N GLY A 97 8.77 0.90 -3.31
CA GLY A 97 9.49 -0.32 -2.92
C GLY A 97 10.92 -0.31 -3.47
N PRO A 98 11.73 -1.35 -3.21
CA PRO A 98 13.09 -1.46 -3.77
C PRO A 98 13.10 -1.28 -5.30
N GLY A 99 13.83 -0.28 -5.79
CA GLY A 99 13.93 0.02 -7.22
C GLY A 99 12.66 0.64 -7.86
N ALA A 100 11.64 0.95 -7.07
CA ALA A 100 10.34 1.43 -7.55
C ALA A 100 10.04 2.85 -7.02
N GLY A 101 9.75 3.77 -7.93
CA GLY A 101 9.47 5.15 -7.57
C GLY A 101 8.76 5.93 -8.67
N LYS A 102 8.77 7.26 -8.59
CA LYS A 102 8.05 8.12 -9.52
C LYS A 102 8.68 8.07 -10.91
N GLY A 103 7.83 7.87 -11.93
CA GLY A 103 8.26 7.80 -13.33
C GLY A 103 9.17 6.61 -13.63
N ARG A 104 9.80 6.63 -14.82
CA ARG A 104 10.59 5.50 -15.34
C ARG A 104 12.03 5.86 -15.69
N ASP A 105 12.32 7.14 -15.72
CA ASP A 105 13.65 7.66 -15.98
C ASP A 105 14.58 7.33 -14.79
N TRP A 106 15.75 6.76 -15.08
CA TRP A 106 16.80 6.48 -14.10
C TRP A 106 17.83 7.60 -13.99
N ASP A 107 17.89 8.51 -14.97
CA ASP A 107 18.64 9.77 -14.85
C ASP A 107 17.95 10.70 -13.84
N ARG A 108 16.66 10.47 -13.60
CA ARG A 108 15.84 11.12 -12.58
C ARG A 108 15.14 10.05 -11.72
N PRO A 109 15.87 9.40 -10.79
CA PRO A 109 15.36 8.22 -10.08
C PRO A 109 14.10 8.50 -9.27
N GLN A 110 13.93 9.72 -8.73
CA GLN A 110 12.71 10.19 -8.06
C GLN A 110 12.12 9.17 -7.07
N GLY A 111 12.93 8.79 -6.09
CA GLY A 111 12.58 7.87 -5.00
C GLY A 111 12.83 6.39 -5.27
N LYS A 112 13.27 5.99 -6.48
CA LYS A 112 13.62 4.58 -6.79
C LYS A 112 14.72 3.97 -5.89
N TYR A 113 15.54 4.81 -5.23
CA TYR A 113 16.54 4.38 -4.25
C TYR A 113 16.09 4.56 -2.78
N GLY A 114 14.88 5.06 -2.53
CA GLY A 114 14.42 5.42 -1.19
C GLY A 114 14.06 4.25 -0.27
N VAL A 115 13.98 3.03 -0.81
CA VAL A 115 13.63 1.82 -0.06
C VAL A 115 14.71 0.76 -0.24
N ALA A 116 15.24 0.25 0.87
CA ALA A 116 16.16 -0.87 0.90
C ALA A 116 15.40 -2.18 1.16
N GLN A 117 15.69 -3.21 0.36
CA GLN A 117 15.22 -4.57 0.59
C GLN A 117 15.87 -5.10 1.87
N LEU A 118 15.08 -5.71 2.74
CA LEU A 118 15.54 -6.29 4.00
C LEU A 118 15.35 -7.81 4.06
N SER A 119 14.21 -8.33 3.60
CA SER A 119 13.97 -9.78 3.67
C SER A 119 14.83 -10.54 2.66
N PRO A 120 15.51 -11.62 3.07
CA PRO A 120 16.14 -12.53 2.12
C PRO A 120 15.14 -13.54 1.53
N TRP A 121 13.88 -13.58 1.99
CA TRP A 121 12.93 -14.64 1.63
C TRP A 121 11.85 -14.21 0.63
N LEU A 122 11.79 -12.91 0.29
CA LEU A 122 10.72 -12.33 -0.51
C LEU A 122 11.27 -11.44 -1.63
N LEU A 123 10.83 -11.69 -2.86
CA LEU A 123 11.06 -10.81 -3.99
C LEU A 123 10.10 -9.62 -3.94
N TRP A 124 10.62 -8.43 -4.22
CA TRP A 124 9.82 -7.23 -4.46
C TRP A 124 9.83 -6.85 -5.95
N PRO A 125 8.74 -7.08 -6.70
CA PRO A 125 8.63 -6.61 -8.07
C PRO A 125 8.43 -5.08 -8.11
N PRO A 126 9.05 -4.37 -9.07
CA PRO A 126 8.88 -2.91 -9.19
C PRO A 126 7.43 -2.48 -9.50
N ASP A 127 6.61 -3.37 -10.06
CA ASP A 127 5.19 -3.14 -10.31
C ASP A 127 4.30 -3.26 -9.06
N GLY A 128 4.85 -3.71 -7.93
CA GLY A 128 4.16 -4.00 -6.67
C GLY A 128 4.18 -5.48 -6.31
N VAL A 129 3.98 -5.77 -5.01
CA VAL A 129 3.95 -7.13 -4.48
C VAL A 129 2.62 -7.79 -4.84
N ASN A 130 2.68 -8.94 -5.50
CA ASN A 130 1.50 -9.70 -5.89
C ASN A 130 0.94 -10.51 -4.73
N LEU A 131 -0.38 -10.51 -4.63
CA LEU A 131 -1.12 -11.52 -3.89
C LEU A 131 -1.37 -12.72 -4.79
N LYS A 132 -1.71 -13.85 -4.17
CA LYS A 132 -2.20 -15.02 -4.89
C LYS A 132 -3.41 -14.64 -5.74
N GLN A 133 -3.38 -14.98 -7.02
CA GLN A 133 -4.47 -14.63 -7.92
C GLN A 133 -5.78 -15.27 -7.45
N GLY A 134 -6.82 -14.45 -7.43
CA GLY A 134 -8.15 -14.85 -6.98
C GLY A 134 -8.46 -14.66 -5.50
N THR A 135 -7.56 -14.08 -4.70
CA THR A 135 -7.89 -13.65 -3.31
C THR A 135 -9.15 -12.79 -3.29
N ALA A 136 -10.09 -13.12 -2.39
CA ALA A 136 -11.42 -12.52 -2.27
C ALA A 136 -11.95 -12.56 -0.82
N GLY A 137 -11.55 -11.59 -0.03
CA GLY A 137 -12.02 -11.34 1.32
C GLY A 137 -11.06 -11.78 2.42
N GLU A 138 -9.99 -12.51 2.09
CA GLU A 138 -8.94 -12.85 3.04
C GLU A 138 -8.19 -11.60 3.50
N LEU A 139 -7.75 -11.59 4.76
CA LEU A 139 -7.09 -10.48 5.42
C LEU A 139 -5.60 -10.44 5.09
N PHE A 140 -5.15 -9.31 4.58
CA PHE A 140 -3.74 -8.98 4.41
C PHE A 140 -3.28 -8.14 5.61
N GLY A 141 -2.41 -8.71 6.44
CA GLY A 141 -1.81 -7.99 7.58
C GLY A 141 -0.59 -7.20 7.13
N TYR A 142 -0.57 -5.90 7.42
CA TYR A 142 0.62 -5.08 7.21
C TYR A 142 0.75 -3.97 8.24
N GLY A 143 1.97 -3.47 8.39
CA GLY A 143 2.26 -2.34 9.25
C GLY A 143 3.63 -1.75 9.00
N TYR A 144 3.85 -0.55 9.53
CA TYR A 144 5.15 0.11 9.53
C TYR A 144 5.57 0.35 10.96
N LEU A 145 6.75 -0.14 11.34
CA LEU A 145 7.39 0.14 12.62
C LEU A 145 8.82 0.60 12.37
N PRO A 146 9.35 1.55 13.16
CA PRO A 146 10.73 1.97 12.99
C PRO A 146 11.65 0.88 13.55
N LEU A 147 12.77 0.63 12.86
CA LEU A 147 13.88 -0.17 13.38
C LEU A 147 15.15 0.70 13.46
N PRO A 148 16.02 0.50 14.47
CA PRO A 148 17.27 1.24 14.62
C PRO A 148 18.37 0.67 13.71
N LEU A 149 18.09 0.54 12.40
CA LEU A 149 19.02 -0.05 11.43
C LEU A 149 20.20 0.88 11.12
N THR A 150 19.95 2.18 11.08
CA THR A 150 20.95 3.22 10.82
C THR A 150 21.11 4.10 12.05
N ASP A 151 22.28 4.70 12.23
CA ASP A 151 22.46 5.71 13.28
C ASP A 151 22.08 7.10 12.77
N ALA A 152 21.68 7.97 13.69
CA ALA A 152 21.43 9.37 13.37
C ALA A 152 22.76 10.09 13.09
N LYS A 153 22.73 11.06 12.19
CA LYS A 153 23.89 11.87 11.81
C LYS A 153 23.53 13.34 11.68
N THR A 154 24.53 14.20 11.77
CA THR A 154 24.37 15.66 11.73
C THR A 154 24.54 16.26 10.34
N ILE A 155 25.20 15.54 9.42
CA ILE A 155 25.51 16.01 8.07
C ILE A 155 24.83 15.09 7.04
N THR A 156 24.16 15.70 6.06
CA THR A 156 23.50 15.01 4.94
C THR A 156 23.90 15.68 3.63
N ASP A 157 24.38 14.90 2.66
CA ASP A 157 24.95 15.34 1.38
C ASP A 157 25.97 16.48 1.53
N GLY A 158 26.81 16.39 2.55
CA GLY A 158 27.82 17.40 2.87
C GLY A 158 27.27 18.73 3.42
N LYS A 159 25.97 18.82 3.73
CA LYS A 159 25.34 19.99 4.37
C LYS A 159 25.00 19.73 5.83
N ASP A 160 24.99 20.77 6.65
CA ASP A 160 24.61 20.74 8.08
C ASP A 160 23.09 20.58 8.24
N VAL A 161 22.61 19.39 7.85
CA VAL A 161 21.23 18.95 7.90
C VAL A 161 21.23 17.56 8.53
N PRO A 162 20.58 17.36 9.69
CA PRO A 162 20.54 16.08 10.35
C PRO A 162 19.69 15.06 9.56
N THR A 163 20.08 13.80 9.66
CA THR A 163 19.25 12.64 9.31
C THR A 163 19.02 11.83 10.59
N GLY A 164 17.77 11.52 10.90
CA GLY A 164 17.42 10.70 12.05
C GLY A 164 17.67 9.21 11.84
N ASP A 165 17.32 8.39 12.85
CA ASP A 165 17.60 6.95 12.89
C ASP A 165 16.37 6.08 12.57
N GLN A 166 15.23 6.67 12.23
CA GLN A 166 13.98 5.94 12.05
C GLN A 166 13.89 5.26 10.69
N SER A 167 14.39 4.02 10.62
CA SER A 167 14.19 3.15 9.46
C SER A 167 12.79 2.53 9.49
N TRP A 168 11.80 3.23 8.96
CA TRP A 168 10.41 2.76 8.89
C TRP A 168 10.33 1.49 8.03
N THR A 169 10.10 0.37 8.70
CA THR A 169 10.18 -0.97 8.14
C THR A 169 8.78 -1.54 7.94
N LEU A 170 8.49 -2.02 6.72
CA LEU A 170 7.28 -2.76 6.42
C LEU A 170 7.34 -4.15 7.07
N PHE A 171 6.34 -4.46 7.87
CA PHE A 171 6.05 -5.82 8.35
C PHE A 171 4.81 -6.34 7.64
N LEU A 172 4.88 -7.59 7.19
CA LEU A 172 3.74 -8.32 6.66
C LEU A 172 3.33 -9.46 7.60
N ASN A 173 2.04 -9.76 7.65
CA ASN A 173 1.50 -10.99 8.18
C ASN A 173 0.51 -11.58 7.18
N THR A 174 0.97 -12.55 6.41
CA THR A 174 0.22 -13.30 5.41
C THR A 174 0.33 -14.79 5.71
N ARG A 175 -0.50 -15.61 5.08
CA ARG A 175 -0.51 -17.05 5.35
C ARG A 175 0.82 -17.75 5.04
N ASN A 176 1.54 -17.28 4.02
CA ASN A 176 2.79 -17.88 3.52
C ASN A 176 4.05 -17.03 3.73
N PHE A 177 3.93 -15.85 4.37
CA PHE A 177 5.08 -15.01 4.75
C PHE A 177 4.73 -14.09 5.93
N LYS A 178 5.63 -14.02 6.91
CA LYS A 178 5.51 -13.15 8.09
C LYS A 178 6.85 -12.49 8.41
N GLY A 179 6.82 -11.20 8.74
CA GLY A 179 8.00 -10.48 9.21
C GLY A 179 8.37 -9.28 8.36
N PRO A 180 9.58 -8.71 8.58
CA PRO A 180 10.01 -7.50 7.90
C PRO A 180 10.36 -7.78 6.44
N VAL A 181 10.04 -6.82 5.57
CA VAL A 181 10.24 -6.93 4.11
C VAL A 181 11.30 -5.96 3.60
N ALA A 182 11.10 -4.68 3.85
CA ALA A 182 11.93 -3.59 3.34
C ALA A 182 11.70 -2.36 4.22
N PHE A 183 12.61 -1.39 4.17
CA PHE A 183 12.49 -0.15 4.93
C PHE A 183 12.81 1.08 4.09
N PHE A 184 12.17 2.20 4.44
CA PHE A 184 12.55 3.50 3.92
C PHE A 184 13.88 3.91 4.54
N THR A 185 14.87 4.23 3.71
CA THR A 185 16.14 4.77 4.22
C THR A 185 15.85 6.13 4.87
N PRO A 186 16.40 6.45 6.05
CA PRO A 186 16.20 7.78 6.65
C PRO A 186 16.59 8.93 5.70
N TYR A 187 17.59 8.70 4.83
CA TYR A 187 17.99 9.60 3.78
C TYR A 187 16.87 9.99 2.79
N PHE A 188 15.94 9.07 2.47
CA PHE A 188 14.81 9.37 1.59
C PHE A 188 14.00 10.59 2.07
N TRP A 189 13.86 10.73 3.40
CA TRP A 189 13.17 11.86 3.99
C TRP A 189 14.10 13.08 4.08
N SER A 190 15.28 12.91 4.69
CA SER A 190 16.19 14.02 5.02
C SER A 190 16.80 14.70 3.79
N ARG A 191 16.90 14.02 2.64
CA ARG A 191 17.27 14.63 1.36
C ARG A 191 16.39 15.83 1.00
N GLY A 192 15.09 15.76 1.29
CA GLY A 192 14.20 16.91 1.09
C GLY A 192 14.63 18.13 1.93
N SER A 193 15.19 17.89 3.11
CA SER A 193 15.74 18.94 3.99
C SER A 193 17.08 19.51 3.49
N VAL A 194 17.81 18.80 2.63
CA VAL A 194 19.03 19.31 1.96
C VAL A 194 18.67 20.40 0.95
N GLU A 195 17.53 20.27 0.27
CA GLU A 195 17.00 21.26 -0.68
C GLU A 195 16.25 22.40 0.05
N GLU A 196 15.52 22.07 1.11
CA GLU A 196 14.74 23.02 1.91
C GLU A 196 15.01 22.81 3.42
N PRO A 197 16.02 23.49 3.99
CA PRO A 197 16.46 23.29 5.37
C PRO A 197 15.38 23.49 6.44
N ARG A 198 14.28 24.20 6.13
CA ARG A 198 13.14 24.34 7.04
C ARG A 198 12.40 23.03 7.32
N PHE A 199 12.62 21.98 6.53
CA PHE A 199 12.10 20.63 6.79
C PHE A 199 12.91 19.86 7.84
N SER A 200 14.10 20.34 8.20
CA SER A 200 15.00 19.67 9.13
C SER A 200 14.32 19.31 10.45
N GLY A 201 14.39 18.02 10.83
CA GLY A 201 13.78 17.50 12.04
C GLY A 201 12.24 17.52 12.05
N LEU A 202 11.56 17.71 10.91
CA LEU A 202 10.10 17.69 10.78
C LEU A 202 9.56 16.45 10.05
N LEU A 203 10.44 15.62 9.49
CA LEU A 203 10.07 14.48 8.66
C LEU A 203 10.20 13.16 9.42
N LEU A 204 9.72 12.08 8.80
CA LEU A 204 9.62 10.76 9.40
C LEU A 204 10.96 10.11 9.75
N ASP A 205 12.09 10.52 9.17
CA ASP A 205 13.41 10.05 9.62
C ASP A 205 13.71 10.41 11.09
N SER A 206 13.17 11.54 11.54
CA SER A 206 13.48 12.15 12.84
C SER A 206 12.28 12.20 13.79
N ARG A 207 11.09 12.49 13.27
CA ARG A 207 9.87 12.69 14.06
C ARG A 207 9.09 11.38 14.25
N PRO A 208 8.49 11.17 15.44
CA PRO A 208 7.53 10.09 15.61
C PRO A 208 6.34 10.21 14.65
N SER A 209 5.66 9.09 14.39
CA SER A 209 4.44 9.04 13.59
C SER A 209 3.19 9.43 14.38
N SER A 210 2.17 9.98 13.72
CA SER A 210 0.88 10.22 14.37
C SER A 210 0.14 8.89 14.64
N PRO A 211 -0.32 8.62 15.89
CA PRO A 211 -1.13 7.41 16.19
C PRO A 211 -2.52 7.48 15.55
N ASN A 212 -3.08 8.68 15.47
CA ASN A 212 -4.50 8.89 15.21
C ASN A 212 -4.73 9.19 13.73
N ARG A 213 -4.45 8.19 12.89
CA ARG A 213 -4.46 8.30 11.42
C ARG A 213 -5.87 8.15 10.85
N ALA A 214 -6.10 8.77 9.70
CA ALA A 214 -7.31 8.53 8.93
C ALA A 214 -7.29 7.11 8.34
N LEU A 215 -8.39 6.38 8.47
CA LEU A 215 -8.60 5.11 7.77
C LEU A 215 -9.66 5.30 6.69
N GLN A 216 -9.27 5.10 5.43
CA GLN A 216 -10.15 5.34 4.29
C GLN A 216 -9.82 4.40 3.13
N MET A 217 -10.76 4.23 2.21
CA MET A 217 -10.50 3.66 0.89
C MET A 217 -10.58 4.79 -0.13
N GLU A 218 -9.45 5.14 -0.74
CA GLU A 218 -9.38 6.15 -1.78
C GLU A 218 -9.61 5.54 -3.16
N THR A 219 -10.57 6.11 -3.89
CA THR A 219 -10.87 5.75 -5.27
C THR A 219 -10.66 6.97 -6.16
N GLN A 220 -9.60 6.94 -6.96
CA GLN A 220 -9.30 8.01 -7.91
C GLN A 220 -10.12 7.87 -9.20
N HIS A 221 -10.35 6.64 -9.66
CA HIS A 221 -11.14 6.41 -10.86
C HIS A 221 -11.65 4.96 -10.95
N VAL A 222 -12.97 4.79 -10.94
CA VAL A 222 -13.70 3.63 -11.47
C VAL A 222 -14.43 4.07 -12.74
N PRO A 223 -14.37 3.32 -13.86
CA PRO A 223 -15.07 3.69 -15.09
C PRO A 223 -16.58 3.87 -14.89
N SER A 224 -17.14 4.87 -15.57
CA SER A 224 -18.57 5.16 -15.56
C SER A 224 -18.99 5.92 -16.80
N VAL A 225 -20.19 5.64 -17.33
CA VAL A 225 -20.80 6.33 -18.49
C VAL A 225 -22.06 7.04 -18.03
N GLN A 226 -22.35 8.21 -18.60
CA GLN A 226 -23.58 8.97 -18.36
C GLN A 226 -24.30 9.22 -19.68
N ALA A 227 -25.62 9.24 -19.64
CA ALA A 227 -26.45 9.56 -20.79
C ALA A 227 -27.75 10.24 -20.33
N THR A 228 -28.26 11.14 -21.15
CA THR A 228 -29.53 11.83 -20.91
C THR A 228 -30.56 11.31 -21.90
N ASP A 229 -31.75 10.99 -21.40
CA ASP A 229 -32.86 10.50 -22.24
C ASP A 229 -33.55 11.64 -23.01
N ALA A 230 -34.58 11.30 -23.79
CA ALA A 230 -35.33 12.29 -24.56
C ALA A 230 -36.17 13.25 -23.69
N LYS A 231 -36.38 12.94 -22.41
CA LYS A 231 -37.12 13.76 -21.44
C LYS A 231 -36.20 14.71 -20.67
N GLY A 232 -34.88 14.61 -20.86
CA GLY A 232 -33.90 15.40 -20.13
C GLY A 232 -33.44 14.77 -18.80
N GLU A 233 -33.86 13.54 -18.51
CA GLU A 233 -33.46 12.80 -17.31
C GLU A 233 -32.09 12.15 -17.54
N THR A 234 -31.18 12.28 -16.57
CA THR A 234 -29.81 11.79 -16.73
C THR A 234 -29.57 10.53 -15.92
N TYR A 235 -29.05 9.51 -16.58
CA TYR A 235 -28.72 8.21 -16.02
C TYR A 235 -27.21 7.97 -16.11
N ALA A 236 -26.72 7.08 -15.24
CA ALA A 236 -25.35 6.62 -15.26
C ALA A 236 -25.26 5.11 -15.08
N ARG A 237 -24.24 4.53 -15.69
CA ARG A 237 -23.81 3.16 -15.43
C ARG A 237 -22.35 3.15 -15.00
N ILE A 238 -22.01 2.44 -13.94
CA ILE A 238 -20.62 2.26 -13.48
C ILE A 238 -20.12 0.85 -13.82
N ALA A 239 -18.80 0.68 -13.86
CA ALA A 239 -18.21 -0.66 -13.93
C ALA A 239 -18.70 -1.52 -12.74
N PRO A 240 -19.07 -2.79 -12.97
CA PRO A 240 -19.46 -3.73 -11.91
C PRO A 240 -18.47 -3.70 -10.74
N THR A 241 -18.95 -3.24 -9.58
CA THR A 241 -18.13 -3.01 -8.39
C THR A 241 -18.55 -3.97 -7.27
N TYR A 242 -17.58 -4.52 -6.56
CA TYR A 242 -17.79 -5.61 -5.60
C TYR A 242 -17.18 -5.34 -4.23
N PHE A 243 -17.73 -5.98 -3.20
CA PHE A 243 -17.18 -6.07 -1.85
C PHE A 243 -17.14 -7.53 -1.41
N PRO A 244 -16.23 -7.91 -0.48
CA PRO A 244 -16.18 -9.28 0.04
C PRO A 244 -17.47 -9.62 0.77
N CYS A 245 -17.95 -10.86 0.67
CA CYS A 245 -19.20 -11.27 1.31
C CYS A 245 -18.96 -12.37 2.34
N SER A 246 -19.26 -12.11 3.60
CA SER A 246 -19.33 -13.12 4.65
C SER A 246 -20.53 -14.06 4.42
N PRO A 247 -20.57 -15.22 5.10
CA PRO A 247 -21.73 -16.12 5.07
C PRO A 247 -23.06 -15.44 5.42
N ASP A 248 -23.03 -14.47 6.33
CA ASP A 248 -24.18 -13.70 6.81
C ASP A 248 -24.61 -12.57 5.84
N GLY A 249 -23.90 -12.41 4.72
CA GLY A 249 -24.20 -11.40 3.71
C GLY A 249 -23.59 -10.02 3.97
N GLU A 250 -22.73 -9.91 4.96
CA GLU A 250 -22.04 -8.68 5.35
C GLU A 250 -20.67 -8.58 4.69
N SER A 251 -20.06 -7.40 4.69
CA SER A 251 -18.67 -7.22 4.26
C SER A 251 -17.79 -6.82 5.44
N LEU A 252 -16.85 -7.67 5.82
CA LEU A 252 -15.82 -7.35 6.80
C LEU A 252 -14.57 -6.91 6.04
N VAL A 253 -14.11 -5.68 6.29
CA VAL A 253 -13.10 -5.04 5.41
C VAL A 253 -11.85 -4.58 6.12
N VAL A 254 -11.93 -4.24 7.41
CA VAL A 254 -10.75 -3.88 8.22
C VAL A 254 -10.84 -4.47 9.62
N HIS A 255 -9.72 -4.98 10.11
CA HIS A 255 -9.61 -5.61 11.42
C HIS A 255 -8.33 -5.17 12.15
N GLN A 256 -8.42 -5.04 13.49
CA GLN A 256 -7.29 -4.84 14.41
C GLN A 256 -6.31 -3.72 14.01
N ILE A 257 -6.83 -2.50 13.84
CA ILE A 257 -5.95 -1.34 13.69
C ILE A 257 -5.25 -1.07 15.02
N THR A 258 -3.93 -1.08 14.98
CA THR A 258 -3.09 -0.96 16.17
C THR A 258 -2.07 0.15 15.94
N SER A 259 -1.90 1.02 16.92
CA SER A 259 -0.78 1.96 16.98
C SER A 259 0.22 1.51 18.04
N TYR A 260 1.51 1.74 17.80
CA TYR A 260 2.58 1.25 18.66
C TYR A 260 3.38 2.38 19.29
N ASN A 261 3.95 2.18 20.47
CA ASN A 261 5.04 3.01 20.99
C ASN A 261 6.37 2.22 20.87
N LYS A 262 7.50 2.85 21.22
CA LYS A 262 8.83 2.23 21.05
C LYS A 262 9.05 0.96 21.90
N THR A 263 8.33 0.76 22.99
CA THR A 263 8.45 -0.46 23.82
C THR A 263 7.91 -1.68 23.09
N ALA A 264 7.07 -1.50 22.06
CA ALA A 264 6.55 -2.59 21.25
C ALA A 264 7.65 -3.36 20.50
N LEU A 265 8.75 -2.71 20.10
CA LEU A 265 9.83 -3.37 19.35
C LEU A 265 11.17 -2.61 19.37
N TRP A 266 11.13 -1.29 19.17
CA TRP A 266 12.34 -0.49 18.96
C TRP A 266 13.35 -0.65 20.11
N ASP A 267 12.90 -0.55 21.36
CA ASP A 267 13.79 -0.52 22.53
C ASP A 267 14.56 -1.85 22.71
N SER A 268 13.91 -2.99 22.47
CA SER A 268 14.54 -4.30 22.54
C SER A 268 15.53 -4.50 21.39
N VAL A 269 15.19 -4.09 20.17
CA VAL A 269 16.11 -4.16 19.01
C VAL A 269 17.32 -3.24 19.20
N LYS A 270 17.14 -2.02 19.72
CA LYS A 270 18.26 -1.10 19.99
C LYS A 270 19.21 -1.67 21.04
N THR A 271 18.66 -2.28 22.09
CA THR A 271 19.44 -2.96 23.13
C THR A 271 20.24 -4.13 22.53
N TRP A 272 19.60 -4.95 21.69
CA TRP A 272 20.26 -6.06 21.01
C TRP A 272 21.43 -5.62 20.13
N PHE A 273 21.21 -4.62 19.26
CA PHE A 273 22.25 -4.07 18.39
C PHE A 273 23.40 -3.40 19.16
N SER A 274 23.22 -3.09 20.44
CA SER A 274 24.24 -2.54 21.33
C SER A 274 24.96 -3.63 22.16
N GLY A 275 24.75 -4.91 21.83
CA GLY A 275 25.39 -6.05 22.51
C GLY A 275 24.57 -6.67 23.65
N GLY A 276 23.31 -6.26 23.82
CA GLY A 276 22.39 -6.88 24.77
C GLY A 276 21.71 -8.15 24.22
N ASP A 277 20.66 -8.58 24.92
CA ASP A 277 19.91 -9.81 24.59
C ASP A 277 19.26 -9.75 23.19
N GLU A 278 19.15 -10.92 22.55
CA GLU A 278 18.48 -11.05 21.25
C GLU A 278 17.01 -10.61 21.31
N ALA A 279 16.63 -9.68 20.44
CA ALA A 279 15.24 -9.31 20.25
C ALA A 279 14.53 -10.35 19.37
N SER A 280 13.40 -10.89 19.83
CA SER A 280 12.66 -11.95 19.12
C SER A 280 11.97 -11.49 17.83
N GLY A 281 11.76 -10.17 17.68
CA GLY A 281 10.97 -9.56 16.61
C GLY A 281 9.45 -9.56 16.86
N THR A 282 8.96 -10.30 17.84
CA THR A 282 7.54 -10.29 18.22
C THR A 282 7.18 -8.97 18.88
N LEU A 283 6.08 -8.35 18.44
CA LEU A 283 5.64 -7.08 19.02
C LEU A 283 5.12 -7.27 20.44
N HIS A 284 5.65 -6.49 21.37
CA HIS A 284 5.22 -6.51 22.77
C HIS A 284 3.87 -5.79 22.94
N ALA A 285 2.92 -6.46 23.62
CA ALA A 285 1.55 -5.99 23.75
C ALA A 285 1.39 -4.75 24.65
N ASP A 286 2.31 -4.53 25.59
CA ASP A 286 2.38 -3.32 26.43
C ASP A 286 2.68 -2.05 25.62
N GLY A 287 3.37 -2.20 24.49
CA GLY A 287 3.62 -1.14 23.54
C GLY A 287 2.54 -0.95 22.48
N ALA A 288 1.41 -1.67 22.55
CA ALA A 288 0.37 -1.70 21.52
C ALA A 288 -0.97 -1.13 22.00
N ALA A 289 -1.59 -0.28 21.20
CA ALA A 289 -2.94 0.24 21.43
C ALA A 289 -3.87 -0.06 20.25
N LEU A 290 -4.89 -0.88 20.49
CA LEU A 290 -5.93 -1.17 19.50
C LEU A 290 -6.94 -0.03 19.45
N HIS A 291 -7.22 0.44 18.24
CA HIS A 291 -8.30 1.39 17.97
C HIS A 291 -9.65 0.67 18.01
N ARG A 292 -10.68 1.35 18.53
CA ARG A 292 -12.06 0.86 18.50
C ARG A 292 -12.84 1.50 17.37
N PHE A 293 -13.63 0.70 16.64
CA PHE A 293 -14.50 1.24 15.61
C PHE A 293 -15.79 1.79 16.21
N THR A 294 -16.21 2.95 15.71
CA THR A 294 -17.42 3.63 16.19
C THR A 294 -18.72 3.06 15.62
N GLY A 295 -18.62 2.14 14.65
CA GLY A 295 -19.73 1.66 13.83
C GLY A 295 -20.27 2.67 12.81
N LYS A 296 -19.77 3.91 12.84
CA LYS A 296 -20.11 4.95 11.86
C LYS A 296 -19.20 4.84 10.64
N GLY A 297 -19.60 5.46 9.54
CA GLY A 297 -18.83 5.55 8.31
C GLY A 297 -19.41 6.63 7.40
N GLY A 298 -18.69 6.93 6.32
CA GLY A 298 -19.15 7.89 5.32
C GLY A 298 -18.63 7.55 3.93
N ALA A 299 -19.22 8.18 2.91
CA ALA A 299 -18.74 8.08 1.55
C ALA A 299 -18.78 9.45 0.88
N THR A 300 -17.75 9.74 0.09
CA THR A 300 -17.66 10.93 -0.76
C THR A 300 -17.60 10.57 -2.24
N TRP A 301 -17.90 9.30 -2.58
CA TRP A 301 -18.00 8.83 -3.95
C TRP A 301 -18.98 9.66 -4.76
N ARG A 302 -18.53 10.03 -5.96
CA ARG A 302 -19.23 10.88 -6.92
C ARG A 302 -19.12 10.27 -8.30
N ILE A 303 -20.16 10.46 -9.11
CA ILE A 303 -20.16 10.07 -10.53
C ILE A 303 -20.17 11.35 -11.36
N TYR A 304 -19.18 11.50 -12.24
CA TYR A 304 -18.98 12.68 -13.08
C TYR A 304 -18.14 12.33 -14.31
N PRO A 305 -18.32 13.02 -15.45
CA PRO A 305 -17.48 12.84 -16.62
C PRO A 305 -16.07 13.39 -16.39
N ASP A 306 -15.11 12.96 -17.20
CA ASP A 306 -13.75 13.49 -17.15
C ASP A 306 -13.74 15.01 -17.38
N GLY A 307 -12.89 15.71 -16.62
CA GLY A 307 -12.79 17.18 -16.72
C GLY A 307 -13.95 17.96 -16.10
N ALA A 308 -14.94 17.29 -15.49
CA ALA A 308 -16.06 17.98 -14.84
C ALA A 308 -15.59 19.00 -13.78
N ALA A 309 -16.17 20.19 -13.84
CA ALA A 309 -16.07 21.21 -12.80
C ALA A 309 -16.55 20.65 -11.45
N LYS A 310 -16.06 21.20 -10.34
CA LYS A 310 -16.28 20.66 -8.98
C LYS A 310 -17.77 20.56 -8.63
N GLU A 311 -18.56 21.52 -9.09
CA GLU A 311 -20.00 21.66 -8.86
C GLU A 311 -20.81 20.59 -9.59
N ALA A 312 -20.29 20.08 -10.72
CA ALA A 312 -20.88 18.99 -11.49
C ALA A 312 -20.51 17.60 -10.96
N ARG A 313 -19.69 17.52 -9.90
CA ARG A 313 -19.29 16.24 -9.27
C ARG A 313 -20.32 15.85 -8.21
N VAL A 314 -21.39 15.23 -8.69
CA VAL A 314 -22.57 14.88 -7.89
C VAL A 314 -22.31 13.64 -7.02
N PRO A 315 -22.66 13.65 -5.73
CA PRO A 315 -22.48 12.51 -4.83
C PRO A 315 -23.38 11.33 -5.16
N LEU A 316 -22.87 10.14 -4.86
CA LEU A 316 -23.61 8.89 -4.83
C LEU A 316 -24.46 8.79 -3.56
N ALA A 317 -25.68 8.26 -3.67
CA ALA A 317 -26.50 7.88 -2.52
C ALA A 317 -26.00 6.60 -1.84
N TRP A 318 -24.76 6.62 -1.35
CA TRP A 318 -24.11 5.47 -0.70
C TRP A 318 -24.96 4.85 0.42
N SER A 319 -25.52 5.71 1.29
CA SER A 319 -26.36 5.27 2.41
C SER A 319 -27.70 4.67 2.00
N ALA A 320 -28.07 4.70 0.71
CA ALA A 320 -29.28 4.04 0.23
C ALA A 320 -29.13 2.52 0.16
N PHE A 321 -27.89 2.00 0.10
CA PHE A 321 -27.64 0.55 -0.03
C PHE A 321 -26.54 0.01 0.89
N ALA A 322 -25.78 0.87 1.57
CA ALA A 322 -24.69 0.48 2.45
C ALA A 322 -24.82 1.12 3.83
N THR A 323 -24.86 0.28 4.87
CA THR A 323 -24.86 0.70 6.27
C THR A 323 -23.53 0.31 6.92
N PRO A 324 -22.68 1.28 7.31
CA PRO A 324 -21.44 0.96 8.01
C PRO A 324 -21.75 0.36 9.38
N MET A 325 -20.89 -0.52 9.85
CA MET A 325 -21.04 -1.17 11.14
C MET A 325 -19.69 -1.52 11.77
N ALA A 326 -19.72 -1.73 13.09
CA ALA A 326 -18.66 -2.37 13.84
C ALA A 326 -19.12 -3.79 14.17
N ALA A 327 -18.71 -4.78 13.37
CA ALA A 327 -19.05 -6.20 13.58
C ALA A 327 -18.44 -6.76 14.90
N GLY A 328 -17.46 -6.04 15.43
CA GLY A 328 -16.93 -6.15 16.78
C GLY A 328 -16.19 -4.86 17.14
N PRO A 329 -15.66 -4.70 18.36
CA PRO A 329 -14.97 -3.47 18.75
C PRO A 329 -13.77 -3.13 17.85
N HIS A 330 -13.17 -4.13 17.20
CA HIS A 330 -11.99 -4.00 16.35
C HIS A 330 -12.18 -4.53 14.93
N THR A 331 -13.43 -4.66 14.46
CA THR A 331 -13.75 -5.05 13.08
C THR A 331 -14.74 -4.08 12.46
N PHE A 332 -14.37 -3.48 11.34
CA PHE A 332 -15.25 -2.61 10.55
C PHE A 332 -15.80 -3.33 9.32
N GLY A 333 -17.04 -3.02 9.00
CA GLY A 333 -17.72 -3.62 7.86
C GLY A 333 -18.95 -2.87 7.38
N TYR A 334 -19.65 -3.49 6.45
CA TYR A 334 -20.92 -3.00 5.90
C TYR A 334 -22.00 -4.08 5.95
N GLN A 335 -23.20 -3.66 6.31
CA GLN A 335 -24.44 -4.35 5.98
C GLN A 335 -25.02 -3.74 4.71
N TRP A 336 -25.60 -4.58 3.86
CA TRP A 336 -26.09 -4.16 2.56
C TRP A 336 -27.60 -4.30 2.45
N ASP A 337 -28.24 -3.37 1.74
CA ASP A 337 -29.67 -3.46 1.44
C ASP A 337 -29.89 -4.43 0.25
N PRO A 338 -30.51 -5.60 0.47
CA PRO A 338 -30.72 -6.60 -0.58
C PRO A 338 -31.65 -6.12 -1.69
N LYS A 339 -32.35 -5.00 -1.52
CA LYS A 339 -33.11 -4.34 -2.59
C LYS A 339 -32.20 -3.87 -3.73
N PHE A 340 -30.98 -3.45 -3.40
CA PHE A 340 -30.08 -2.76 -4.34
C PHE A 340 -28.83 -3.57 -4.66
N VAL A 341 -28.36 -4.41 -3.73
CA VAL A 341 -27.17 -5.25 -3.95
C VAL A 341 -27.54 -6.67 -4.34
N LYS A 342 -26.61 -7.40 -4.94
CA LYS A 342 -26.76 -8.84 -5.22
C LYS A 342 -25.58 -9.61 -4.66
N GLN A 343 -25.85 -10.64 -3.85
CA GLN A 343 -24.83 -11.64 -3.53
C GLN A 343 -24.57 -12.48 -4.77
N THR A 344 -23.30 -12.72 -5.07
CA THR A 344 -22.88 -13.52 -6.21
C THR A 344 -21.76 -14.45 -5.80
N ASP A 345 -21.83 -15.68 -6.27
CA ASP A 345 -20.68 -16.56 -6.29
C ASP A 345 -19.91 -16.22 -7.57
N SER A 346 -18.70 -15.68 -7.42
CA SER A 346 -17.81 -15.36 -8.52
C SER A 346 -16.72 -16.42 -8.65
N LYS A 347 -15.96 -16.39 -9.75
CA LYS A 347 -14.74 -17.22 -9.89
C LYS A 347 -13.72 -16.98 -8.77
N HIS A 348 -13.82 -15.86 -8.06
CA HIS A 348 -12.92 -15.46 -6.99
C HIS A 348 -13.46 -15.80 -5.59
N GLY A 349 -14.74 -16.11 -5.46
CA GLY A 349 -15.40 -16.33 -4.16
C GLY A 349 -16.72 -15.59 -4.04
N ARG A 350 -17.29 -15.60 -2.84
CA ARG A 350 -18.56 -14.95 -2.56
C ARG A 350 -18.38 -13.45 -2.42
N LEU A 351 -19.05 -12.68 -3.27
CA LEU A 351 -18.96 -11.23 -3.30
C LEU A 351 -20.36 -10.59 -3.23
N VAL A 352 -20.40 -9.35 -2.74
CA VAL A 352 -21.56 -8.47 -2.88
C VAL A 352 -21.33 -7.57 -4.07
N LYS A 353 -22.19 -7.68 -5.08
CA LYS A 353 -22.22 -6.77 -6.22
C LYS A 353 -23.04 -5.53 -5.88
N LEU A 354 -22.41 -4.36 -5.98
CA LEU A 354 -23.05 -3.07 -5.76
C LEU A 354 -23.97 -2.68 -6.93
N PRO A 355 -24.85 -1.68 -6.75
CA PRO A 355 -25.69 -1.19 -7.84
C PRO A 355 -24.85 -0.66 -9.00
N GLU A 356 -25.21 -1.03 -10.22
CA GLU A 356 -24.54 -0.57 -11.44
C GLU A 356 -25.18 0.68 -12.05
N TRP A 357 -26.47 0.88 -11.81
CA TRP A 357 -27.32 1.85 -12.52
C TRP A 357 -27.81 2.92 -11.58
N PHE A 358 -27.73 4.17 -12.02
CA PHE A 358 -28.09 5.32 -11.21
C PHE A 358 -28.89 6.34 -12.02
N HIS A 359 -29.86 6.97 -11.35
CA HIS A 359 -30.61 8.11 -11.88
C HIS A 359 -30.22 9.37 -11.10
N LEU A 360 -29.98 10.46 -11.83
CA LEU A 360 -29.68 11.76 -11.24
C LEU A 360 -30.97 12.44 -10.79
N VAL A 361 -31.19 12.50 -9.49
CA VAL A 361 -32.38 13.14 -8.89
C VAL A 361 -31.99 14.30 -7.99
N LYS A 362 -32.95 15.13 -7.59
CA LYS A 362 -32.77 16.14 -6.53
C LYS A 362 -33.41 15.65 -5.24
N THR A 363 -32.59 15.38 -4.23
CA THR A 363 -33.02 15.07 -2.86
C THR A 363 -32.79 16.30 -1.99
N ASP A 364 -33.84 16.81 -1.34
CA ASP A 364 -33.80 18.05 -0.53
C ASP A 364 -33.17 19.24 -1.29
N GLY A 365 -33.49 19.35 -2.59
CA GLY A 365 -32.97 20.38 -3.48
C GLY A 365 -31.52 20.18 -3.95
N LYS A 366 -30.83 19.12 -3.53
CA LYS A 366 -29.43 18.82 -3.91
C LYS A 366 -29.38 17.64 -4.89
N PRO A 367 -28.58 17.72 -5.98
CA PRO A 367 -28.44 16.63 -6.91
C PRO A 367 -27.76 15.42 -6.24
N GLN A 368 -28.20 14.22 -6.58
CA GLN A 368 -27.66 12.96 -6.06
C GLN A 368 -27.90 11.83 -7.07
N TRP A 369 -26.92 10.93 -7.20
CA TRP A 369 -27.07 9.69 -7.95
C TRP A 369 -27.71 8.62 -7.06
N VAL A 370 -28.96 8.25 -7.35
CA VAL A 370 -29.73 7.24 -6.60
C VAL A 370 -29.75 5.93 -7.39
N PRO A 371 -29.53 4.77 -6.73
CA PRO A 371 -29.56 3.48 -7.41
C PRO A 371 -30.95 3.19 -7.99
N VAL A 372 -30.96 2.70 -9.23
CA VAL A 372 -32.17 2.22 -9.93
C VAL A 372 -31.91 0.83 -10.52
N SER A 373 -32.97 0.13 -10.91
CA SER A 373 -32.84 -1.13 -11.65
C SER A 373 -32.50 -0.86 -13.13
N ALA A 374 -31.99 -1.88 -13.82
CA ALA A 374 -31.66 -1.78 -15.24
C ALA A 374 -32.91 -1.47 -16.10
N ASP A 375 -34.07 -2.00 -15.72
CA ASP A 375 -35.33 -1.84 -16.46
C ASP A 375 -35.92 -0.42 -16.34
N GLU A 376 -35.46 0.38 -15.37
CA GLU A 376 -35.82 1.79 -15.21
C GLU A 376 -34.98 2.74 -16.08
N VAL A 377 -33.91 2.23 -16.71
CA VAL A 377 -33.02 3.02 -17.57
C VAL A 377 -33.54 2.96 -19.01
N PRO A 378 -33.91 4.10 -19.63
CA PRO A 378 -34.47 4.10 -20.99
C PRO A 378 -33.48 3.54 -22.02
N ALA A 379 -33.94 2.65 -22.90
CA ALA A 379 -33.10 1.96 -23.87
C ALA A 379 -32.39 2.93 -24.84
N GLU A 380 -33.02 4.07 -25.15
CA GLU A 380 -32.46 5.12 -25.99
C GLU A 380 -31.18 5.77 -25.42
N THR A 381 -30.93 5.62 -24.11
CA THR A 381 -29.69 6.10 -23.48
C THR A 381 -28.46 5.33 -23.95
N GLY A 382 -28.65 4.11 -24.48
CA GLY A 382 -27.56 3.23 -24.91
C GLY A 382 -26.65 2.70 -23.78
N LEU A 383 -26.93 3.02 -22.51
CA LEU A 383 -26.08 2.64 -21.37
C LEU A 383 -25.93 1.12 -21.18
N ALA A 384 -26.92 0.35 -21.63
CA ALA A 384 -26.85 -1.11 -21.63
C ALA A 384 -25.76 -1.67 -22.54
N ASN A 385 -25.39 -0.94 -23.59
CA ASN A 385 -24.33 -1.33 -24.52
C ASN A 385 -22.93 -0.90 -24.05
N ALA A 386 -22.82 -0.18 -22.93
CA ALA A 386 -21.51 0.20 -22.38
C ALA A 386 -20.76 -1.05 -21.90
N SER A 387 -19.52 -1.19 -22.36
CA SER A 387 -18.56 -2.19 -21.88
C SER A 387 -17.45 -1.51 -21.08
N PHE A 388 -16.98 -2.21 -20.04
CA PHE A 388 -15.87 -1.81 -19.17
C PHE A 388 -14.73 -2.83 -19.24
N ASP A 389 -14.64 -3.58 -20.34
CA ASP A 389 -13.68 -4.67 -20.50
C ASP A 389 -12.23 -4.14 -20.60
N ARG A 390 -11.28 -5.05 -20.40
CA ARG A 390 -9.85 -4.75 -20.58
C ARG A 390 -9.60 -4.22 -22.00
N PRO A 391 -8.96 -3.04 -22.16
CA PRO A 391 -8.60 -2.53 -23.46
C PRO A 391 -7.69 -3.50 -24.21
N GLN A 392 -7.96 -3.72 -25.51
CA GLN A 392 -7.06 -4.48 -26.38
C GLN A 392 -5.89 -3.59 -26.84
N GLY A 393 -4.69 -4.16 -26.96
CA GLY A 393 -3.64 -3.59 -27.81
C GLY A 393 -2.43 -2.94 -27.13
N ASN A 394 -2.30 -2.95 -25.80
CA ASN A 394 -1.08 -2.45 -25.14
C ASN A 394 -0.27 -3.60 -24.55
N VAL A 395 0.90 -3.87 -25.14
CA VAL A 395 1.91 -4.72 -24.50
C VAL A 395 2.53 -3.92 -23.37
N ALA A 396 2.46 -4.46 -22.16
CA ALA A 396 3.08 -3.86 -20.99
C ALA A 396 4.61 -3.80 -21.16
N GLU A 397 5.17 -2.59 -21.14
CA GLU A 397 6.62 -2.40 -21.20
C GLU A 397 7.32 -3.01 -19.98
N ALA A 398 8.54 -3.51 -20.18
CA ALA A 398 9.34 -4.03 -19.09
C ALA A 398 9.79 -2.93 -18.11
N TYR A 399 9.78 -3.23 -16.82
CA TYR A 399 10.63 -2.53 -15.86
C TYR A 399 12.05 -3.04 -16.03
N VAL A 400 13.02 -2.14 -16.14
CA VAL A 400 14.44 -2.44 -16.27
C VAL A 400 15.23 -1.49 -15.40
N THR A 401 16.24 -2.00 -14.71
CA THR A 401 17.24 -1.19 -14.01
C THR A 401 18.37 -0.80 -14.97
N PRO A 402 19.18 0.22 -14.65
CA PRO A 402 20.37 0.57 -15.41
C PRO A 402 21.29 -0.64 -15.67
N ASP A 403 21.82 -0.71 -16.89
CA ASP A 403 22.73 -1.78 -17.32
C ASP A 403 24.20 -1.33 -17.45
N ASP A 404 24.46 -0.02 -17.38
CA ASP A 404 25.79 0.57 -17.42
C ASP A 404 26.72 -0.05 -16.36
N ALA A 405 27.94 -0.39 -16.76
CA ALA A 405 28.91 -1.11 -15.93
C ALA A 405 29.36 -0.31 -14.68
N ALA A 406 29.33 1.02 -14.75
CA ALA A 406 29.65 1.90 -13.63
C ALA A 406 28.44 2.17 -12.73
N SER A 407 27.24 1.73 -13.11
CA SER A 407 26.05 1.91 -12.27
C SER A 407 26.15 1.11 -10.96
N SER A 408 25.45 1.61 -9.93
CA SER A 408 25.32 0.92 -8.63
C SER A 408 24.62 -0.44 -8.72
N TRP A 409 24.02 -0.76 -9.86
CA TRP A 409 23.42 -2.07 -10.15
C TRP A 409 24.46 -3.09 -10.62
N LYS A 410 25.67 -2.65 -11.01
CA LYS A 410 26.75 -3.49 -11.54
C LYS A 410 28.02 -3.45 -10.71
N THR A 411 28.27 -2.38 -9.97
CA THR A 411 29.48 -2.24 -9.13
C THR A 411 29.12 -1.69 -7.74
N PRO A 412 29.41 -2.41 -6.62
CA PRO A 412 29.97 -3.77 -6.57
C PRO A 412 29.10 -4.84 -7.24
N GLY A 413 27.79 -4.59 -7.33
CA GLY A 413 26.85 -5.41 -8.08
C GLY A 413 26.40 -6.69 -7.35
N PRO A 414 25.64 -7.55 -8.04
CA PRO A 414 25.17 -8.81 -7.47
C PRO A 414 26.29 -9.85 -7.31
N VAL A 415 26.18 -10.66 -6.26
CA VAL A 415 27.09 -11.79 -5.99
C VAL A 415 26.60 -13.12 -6.60
N ALA A 416 25.32 -13.22 -6.95
CA ALA A 416 24.74 -14.38 -7.63
C ALA A 416 23.54 -14.00 -8.49
N GLY A 417 23.27 -14.81 -9.53
CA GLY A 417 22.20 -14.60 -10.51
C GLY A 417 22.74 -14.22 -11.89
N PRO A 418 21.86 -13.78 -12.81
CA PRO A 418 20.42 -13.60 -12.62
C PRO A 418 19.65 -14.92 -12.45
N PHE A 419 18.52 -14.85 -11.76
CA PHE A 419 17.50 -15.87 -11.60
C PHE A 419 16.16 -15.34 -12.13
N GLU A 420 15.19 -16.23 -12.36
CA GLU A 420 13.86 -15.84 -12.83
C GLU A 420 12.75 -16.47 -11.98
N ALA A 421 11.63 -15.76 -11.87
CA ALA A 421 10.38 -16.29 -11.33
C ALA A 421 9.19 -15.81 -12.19
N VAL A 422 8.27 -16.74 -12.48
CA VAL A 422 7.03 -16.44 -13.22
C VAL A 422 5.94 -16.15 -12.21
N LEU A 423 5.40 -14.93 -12.23
CA LEU A 423 4.38 -14.47 -11.30
C LEU A 423 2.98 -14.81 -11.80
N GLY A 424 2.03 -14.88 -10.87
CA GLY A 424 0.62 -15.15 -11.13
C GLY A 424 -0.08 -14.07 -11.97
N ASP A 425 0.45 -12.86 -12.03
CA ASP A 425 -0.02 -11.80 -12.94
C ASP A 425 0.40 -11.99 -14.41
N GLY A 426 1.14 -13.06 -14.70
CA GLY A 426 1.65 -13.38 -16.04
C GLY A 426 2.95 -12.67 -16.40
N SER A 427 3.54 -11.89 -15.49
CA SER A 427 4.87 -11.32 -15.67
C SER A 427 5.98 -12.26 -15.21
N VAL A 428 7.20 -12.02 -15.70
CA VAL A 428 8.43 -12.68 -15.26
C VAL A 428 9.32 -11.64 -14.62
N VAL A 429 9.79 -11.93 -13.41
CA VAL A 429 10.81 -11.13 -12.75
C VAL A 429 12.18 -11.77 -12.92
N THR A 430 13.17 -10.96 -13.27
CA THR A 430 14.59 -11.33 -13.23
C THR A 430 15.19 -10.68 -11.99
N TYR A 431 15.85 -11.46 -11.14
CA TYR A 431 16.42 -10.99 -9.88
C TYR A 431 17.82 -11.55 -9.64
N SER A 432 18.58 -10.85 -8.80
CA SER A 432 19.94 -11.24 -8.42
C SER A 432 20.14 -11.00 -6.92
N TRP A 433 21.12 -11.69 -6.34
CA TRP A 433 21.44 -11.55 -4.92
C TRP A 433 22.54 -10.52 -4.72
N TYR A 434 22.31 -9.58 -3.81
CA TYR A 434 23.27 -8.55 -3.44
C TYR A 434 23.68 -8.78 -1.99
N ARG A 435 24.95 -8.49 -1.68
CA ARG A 435 25.34 -8.23 -0.30
C ARG A 435 24.50 -7.05 0.19
N PHE A 436 23.91 -7.17 1.37
CA PHE A 436 22.89 -6.23 1.82
C PHE A 436 23.39 -4.78 1.79
N ALA A 437 24.62 -4.49 2.26
CA ALA A 437 25.25 -3.17 2.24
C ALA A 437 25.58 -2.61 0.85
N ASP A 438 25.62 -3.46 -0.17
CA ASP A 438 25.98 -3.09 -1.55
C ASP A 438 24.76 -3.03 -2.48
N GLN A 439 23.55 -3.12 -1.92
CA GLN A 439 22.34 -2.87 -2.68
C GLN A 439 22.25 -1.41 -3.14
N PRO A 440 21.66 -1.13 -4.32
CA PRO A 440 21.59 0.22 -4.87
C PRO A 440 20.97 1.26 -3.93
N ALA A 441 19.97 0.88 -3.13
CA ALA A 441 19.35 1.80 -2.18
C ALA A 441 20.32 2.35 -1.13
N LEU A 442 21.23 1.52 -0.61
CA LEU A 442 22.20 1.94 0.41
C LEU A 442 23.40 2.66 -0.18
N LEU A 443 23.81 2.31 -1.40
CA LEU A 443 24.81 3.05 -2.16
C LEU A 443 24.37 4.50 -2.46
N HIS A 444 23.07 4.76 -2.47
CA HIS A 444 22.46 6.07 -2.71
C HIS A 444 21.83 6.69 -1.46
N ALA A 445 22.16 6.18 -0.26
CA ALA A 445 21.60 6.65 1.01
C ALA A 445 22.51 7.61 1.79
N ASP A 446 23.50 8.22 1.14
CA ASP A 446 24.48 9.12 1.75
C ASP A 446 25.14 8.48 2.99
N MET A 447 25.66 7.26 2.82
CA MET A 447 26.35 6.51 3.86
C MET A 447 27.83 6.37 3.54
N THR A 448 28.67 6.54 4.55
CA THR A 448 30.07 6.14 4.52
C THR A 448 30.19 4.62 4.49
N ASP A 449 31.35 4.11 4.08
CA ASP A 449 31.62 2.66 4.09
C ASP A 449 31.45 2.08 5.50
N ALA A 450 31.92 2.77 6.54
CA ALA A 450 31.78 2.32 7.92
C ALA A 450 30.31 2.22 8.37
N GLU A 451 29.47 3.18 7.97
CA GLU A 451 28.03 3.12 8.25
C GLU A 451 27.37 1.95 7.52
N ARG A 452 27.69 1.72 6.24
CA ARG A 452 27.14 0.59 5.48
C ARG A 452 27.53 -0.75 6.11
N GLU A 453 28.78 -0.90 6.56
CA GLU A 453 29.24 -2.08 7.28
C GLU A 453 28.53 -2.28 8.63
N ALA A 454 28.22 -1.19 9.35
CA ALA A 454 27.42 -1.27 10.57
C ALA A 454 25.98 -1.74 10.30
N VAL A 455 25.34 -1.26 9.23
CA VAL A 455 24.01 -1.75 8.84
C VAL A 455 24.08 -3.22 8.40
N GLN A 456 25.12 -3.62 7.64
CA GLN A 456 25.35 -5.01 7.27
C GLN A 456 25.37 -5.92 8.51
N ALA A 457 26.15 -5.57 9.53
CA ALA A 457 26.24 -6.36 10.76
C ALA A 457 24.88 -6.50 11.47
N ARG A 458 24.11 -5.41 11.57
CA ARG A 458 22.75 -5.43 12.14
C ARG A 458 21.81 -6.34 11.35
N VAL A 459 21.89 -6.30 10.02
CA VAL A 459 21.05 -7.16 9.17
C VAL A 459 21.46 -8.62 9.24
N GLU A 460 22.74 -8.93 9.40
CA GLU A 460 23.18 -10.30 9.64
C GLU A 460 22.61 -10.87 10.94
N MET A 461 22.52 -10.04 12.00
CA MET A 461 21.83 -10.41 13.23
C MET A 461 20.36 -10.73 12.96
N LEU A 462 19.65 -9.86 12.22
CA LEU A 462 18.26 -10.10 11.85
C LEU A 462 18.08 -11.37 11.02
N HIS A 463 18.87 -11.59 9.97
CA HIS A 463 18.69 -12.75 9.08
C HIS A 463 18.92 -14.09 9.79
N ARG A 464 19.79 -14.11 10.82
CA ARG A 464 20.02 -15.32 11.63
C ARG A 464 18.83 -15.66 12.52
N SER A 465 18.18 -14.65 13.09
CA SER A 465 17.18 -14.85 14.13
C SER A 465 15.75 -14.71 13.63
N TRP A 466 15.50 -13.86 12.64
CA TRP A 466 14.16 -13.48 12.16
C TRP A 466 13.84 -14.17 10.83
N THR A 467 13.14 -15.31 10.92
CA THR A 467 12.70 -16.10 9.76
C THR A 467 11.23 -15.85 9.39
N LYS A 468 10.89 -16.08 8.12
CA LYS A 468 9.57 -15.79 7.53
C LYS A 468 8.37 -16.57 8.12
N ASP A 469 8.62 -17.55 8.98
CA ASP A 469 7.61 -18.46 9.53
C ASP A 469 7.30 -18.17 11.01
N ARG A 470 7.87 -17.10 11.58
CA ARG A 470 7.65 -16.65 12.98
C ARG A 470 6.44 -15.72 13.08
N GLU A 471 5.99 -15.51 14.32
CA GLU A 471 4.98 -14.49 14.63
C GLU A 471 5.64 -13.16 15.03
N TYR A 472 5.30 -12.11 14.27
CA TYR A 472 5.79 -10.74 14.49
C TYR A 472 4.63 -9.83 14.90
N LEU A 473 3.74 -9.54 13.94
CA LEU A 473 2.45 -8.92 14.19
C LEU A 473 1.53 -9.97 14.85
N ALA A 474 0.74 -9.56 15.84
CA ALA A 474 -0.25 -10.45 16.45
C ALA A 474 -1.24 -10.93 15.38
N PRO A 475 -1.54 -12.24 15.28
CA PRO A 475 -2.42 -12.79 14.24
C PRO A 475 -3.84 -12.20 14.34
N PRO A 476 -4.60 -12.17 13.22
CA PRO A 476 -5.95 -11.66 13.25
C PRO A 476 -6.84 -12.51 14.14
N ALA A 477 -7.72 -11.90 14.92
CA ALA A 477 -8.62 -12.63 15.82
C ALA A 477 -9.77 -13.34 15.07
N MET A 478 -9.92 -13.07 13.77
CA MET A 478 -10.94 -13.65 12.91
C MET A 478 -10.52 -13.59 11.44
N GLY A 479 -11.28 -14.29 10.59
CA GLY A 479 -11.01 -14.35 9.16
C GLY A 479 -9.79 -15.20 8.82
N GLU A 480 -9.55 -15.36 7.53
CA GLU A 480 -8.39 -16.09 7.01
C GLU A 480 -7.36 -15.10 6.48
N LEU A 481 -6.07 -15.44 6.58
CA LEU A 481 -5.00 -14.62 6.01
C LEU A 481 -4.91 -14.82 4.50
N ALA A 482 -4.74 -13.71 3.78
CA ALA A 482 -4.39 -13.73 2.36
C ALA A 482 -3.00 -14.37 2.16
N GLU A 483 -2.76 -14.88 0.97
CA GLU A 483 -1.46 -15.39 0.54
C GLU A 483 -0.79 -14.38 -0.40
N LEU A 484 0.52 -14.19 -0.24
CA LEU A 484 1.35 -13.65 -1.31
C LEU A 484 1.37 -14.63 -2.49
N ASP A 485 1.63 -14.12 -3.68
CA ASP A 485 1.97 -14.99 -4.82
C ASP A 485 3.15 -15.90 -4.43
N PRO A 486 2.97 -17.24 -4.42
CA PRO A 486 4.03 -18.16 -3.99
C PRO A 486 5.33 -18.02 -4.79
N ALA A 487 5.28 -17.53 -6.04
CA ALA A 487 6.46 -17.29 -6.86
C ALA A 487 7.37 -16.17 -6.32
N LEU A 488 6.86 -15.32 -5.42
CA LEU A 488 7.65 -14.28 -4.76
C LEU A 488 8.45 -14.81 -3.57
N ILE A 489 8.09 -15.97 -3.02
CA ILE A 489 8.78 -16.56 -1.88
C ILE A 489 9.97 -17.38 -2.39
N VAL A 490 11.18 -16.92 -2.08
CA VAL A 490 12.42 -17.54 -2.55
C VAL A 490 13.21 -18.15 -1.42
N THR A 491 14.02 -19.15 -1.76
CA THR A 491 15.02 -19.70 -0.85
C THR A 491 16.38 -19.09 -1.19
N PRO A 492 17.09 -18.49 -0.23
CA PRO A 492 18.46 -18.05 -0.43
C PRO A 492 19.37 -19.17 -0.94
N PRO A 493 20.23 -18.91 -1.94
CA PRO A 493 21.28 -19.83 -2.31
C PRO A 493 22.18 -20.15 -1.11
N GLN A 494 22.81 -21.33 -1.16
CA GLN A 494 23.72 -21.75 -0.10
C GLN A 494 24.82 -20.71 0.14
N GLY A 495 24.98 -20.28 1.39
CA GLY A 495 25.95 -19.27 1.81
C GLY A 495 25.44 -17.82 1.71
N LEU A 496 24.23 -17.61 1.18
CA LEU A 496 23.58 -16.29 1.06
C LEU A 496 22.38 -16.12 1.99
N GLU A 497 22.20 -17.02 2.96
CA GLU A 497 21.08 -16.98 3.92
C GLU A 497 21.15 -15.76 4.85
N VAL A 498 22.36 -15.25 5.11
CA VAL A 498 22.62 -14.20 6.09
C VAL A 498 23.38 -13.06 5.45
N GLY A 499 22.86 -11.83 5.57
CA GLY A 499 23.53 -10.63 5.06
C GLY A 499 23.40 -10.38 3.55
N TYR A 500 22.53 -11.11 2.87
CA TYR A 500 22.25 -10.93 1.43
C TYR A 500 20.75 -10.83 1.19
N VAL A 501 20.37 -10.12 0.12
CA VAL A 501 18.97 -9.94 -0.25
C VAL A 501 18.77 -10.12 -1.75
N PRO A 502 17.62 -10.66 -2.19
CA PRO A 502 17.27 -10.74 -3.59
C PRO A 502 16.69 -9.40 -4.07
N ILE A 503 17.16 -8.89 -5.20
CA ILE A 503 16.69 -7.64 -5.80
C ILE A 503 16.25 -7.90 -7.23
N VAL A 504 15.01 -7.52 -7.54
CA VAL A 504 14.45 -7.59 -8.89
C VAL A 504 15.10 -6.49 -9.75
N THR A 505 15.73 -6.89 -10.85
CA THR A 505 16.39 -6.00 -11.81
C THR A 505 15.61 -5.83 -13.11
N ARG A 506 14.64 -6.72 -13.36
CA ARG A 506 13.73 -6.62 -14.50
C ARG A 506 12.38 -7.26 -14.17
N GLN A 507 11.31 -6.71 -14.72
CA GLN A 507 9.99 -7.34 -14.75
C GLN A 507 9.34 -7.09 -16.11
N ALA A 508 8.89 -8.15 -16.80
CA ALA A 508 8.27 -8.03 -18.12
C ALA A 508 7.14 -9.05 -18.32
N ALA A 509 6.33 -8.88 -19.35
CA ALA A 509 5.36 -9.92 -19.74
C ALA A 509 6.10 -11.23 -20.06
N LYS A 510 5.50 -12.37 -19.72
CA LYS A 510 5.97 -13.68 -20.15
C LYS A 510 5.81 -13.79 -21.68
N ASN A 511 6.93 -14.03 -22.37
CA ASN A 511 6.95 -14.25 -23.82
C ASN A 511 6.19 -15.51 -24.23
#